data_AF-A0A3D4W0R7-F1
#
_entry.id   AF-A0A3D4W0R7-F1
#
_cell.length_a   1.000
_cell.length_b   1.000
_cell.length_c   1.000
_cell.angle_alpha   90.00
_cell.angle_beta   90.00
_cell.angle_gamma   90.00
#
_symmetry.space_group_name_H-M   'P 1'
#
loop_
_entity.id
_entity.type
_entity.pdbx_description
1 polymer ?
#
loop_
_entity_poly.entity_id
_entity_poly.type
_entity_poly.pdbx_seq_one_letter_code
_entity_poly.pdbx_strand_id
1 'polypeptide(L)'
;MNRDTICVQGGYTPGNGEPRQIPIIQSTTFKYATSEDMGKLFDLEADGYFYSRLQNPTCDLVAKKICELEGGTAAMLTSSGQAANFFALFNLCEAGDHIVASSTIYGGTFNLISVTMKKMGIEATFVDPLCTEEELNAAFRPNTKVVFGETIANPALTVLDIEKFAKAAHAHGVPLIVDNTFPTPVNCRPFEWGADIVTHSTTK
;
A
#
# COMPACT_ATOMS: atom_id res chain seq x y z
N MET A 1 9.22 -16.10 12.48
CA MET A 1 9.82 -16.88 11.38
C MET A 1 10.84 -15.98 10.69
N ASN A 2 12.02 -16.46 10.28
CA ASN A 2 13.00 -15.62 9.57
C ASN A 2 12.50 -15.31 8.14
N ARG A 3 12.84 -14.14 7.59
CA ARG A 3 12.41 -13.64 6.27
C ARG A 3 12.69 -14.62 5.14
N ASP A 4 13.84 -15.28 5.15
CA ASP A 4 14.18 -16.28 4.12
C ASP A 4 13.16 -17.43 4.07
N THR A 5 12.65 -17.83 5.23
CA THR A 5 11.59 -18.85 5.32
C THR A 5 10.26 -18.30 4.80
N ILE A 6 9.91 -17.05 5.11
CA ILE A 6 8.69 -16.40 4.61
C ILE A 6 8.75 -16.24 3.09
N CYS A 7 9.90 -15.86 2.51
CA CYS A 7 10.08 -15.77 1.06
C CYS A 7 9.65 -17.06 0.35
N VAL A 8 10.04 -18.21 0.90
CA VAL A 8 9.71 -19.52 0.32
C VAL A 8 8.29 -19.97 0.71
N GLN A 9 7.95 -19.93 1.99
CA GLN A 9 6.78 -20.62 2.57
C GLN A 9 5.62 -19.70 2.97
N GLY A 10 5.80 -18.39 2.95
CA GLY A 10 4.82 -17.42 3.43
C GLY A 10 3.55 -17.38 2.59
N GLY A 11 2.47 -16.85 3.17
CA GLY A 11 1.17 -16.68 2.53
C GLY A 11 0.35 -17.95 2.32
N TYR A 12 0.97 -19.11 2.10
CA TYR A 12 0.27 -20.37 1.83
C TYR A 12 0.88 -21.55 2.59
N THR A 13 0.06 -22.26 3.38
CA THR A 13 0.45 -23.50 4.08
C THR A 13 -0.53 -24.60 3.69
N PRO A 14 -0.14 -25.54 2.80
CA PRO A 14 -1.05 -26.56 2.28
C PRO A 14 -1.45 -27.58 3.35
N GLY A 15 -2.73 -27.93 3.39
CA GLY A 15 -3.28 -29.04 4.17
C GLY A 15 -3.03 -30.42 3.56
N ASN A 16 -3.58 -31.48 4.19
CA ASN A 16 -3.49 -32.84 3.66
C ASN A 16 -4.30 -32.97 2.36
N GLY A 17 -3.65 -33.39 1.27
CA GLY A 17 -4.26 -33.52 -0.05
C GLY A 17 -4.30 -32.22 -0.88
N GLU A 18 -3.85 -31.10 -0.32
CA GLU A 18 -3.76 -29.83 -1.04
C GLU A 18 -2.46 -29.71 -1.86
N PRO A 19 -2.46 -28.94 -2.97
CA PRO A 19 -1.28 -28.76 -3.80
C PRO A 19 -0.15 -28.06 -3.03
N ARG A 20 1.11 -28.45 -3.30
CA ARG A 20 2.28 -27.82 -2.67
C ARG A 20 2.53 -26.38 -3.13
N GLN A 21 2.06 -26.04 -4.33
CA GLN A 21 2.18 -24.71 -4.91
C GLN A 21 0.81 -24.03 -4.89
N ILE A 22 0.82 -22.70 -4.84
CA ILE A 22 -0.40 -21.90 -4.90
C ILE A 22 -1.11 -22.21 -6.23
N PRO A 23 -2.38 -22.66 -6.21
CA PRO A 23 -3.12 -22.94 -7.43
C PRO A 23 -3.51 -21.64 -8.16
N ILE A 24 -3.57 -21.70 -9.49
CA ILE A 24 -4.09 -20.60 -10.31
C ILE A 24 -5.61 -20.70 -10.36
N ILE A 25 -6.30 -19.88 -9.56
CA ILE A 25 -7.76 -19.83 -9.53
C ILE A 25 -8.28 -18.88 -10.61
N GLN A 26 -8.30 -19.38 -11.85
CA GLN A 26 -8.79 -18.67 -13.04
C GLN A 26 -10.33 -18.69 -13.11
N SER A 27 -11.00 -18.20 -12.08
CA SER A 27 -12.45 -18.04 -12.04
C SER A 27 -12.84 -16.60 -11.72
N THR A 28 -13.98 -16.15 -12.23
CA THR A 28 -14.57 -14.85 -11.87
C THR A 28 -15.57 -14.96 -10.73
N THR A 29 -16.23 -16.11 -10.58
CA THR A 29 -17.32 -16.37 -9.62
C THR A 29 -17.06 -17.66 -8.84
N PHE A 30 -17.74 -17.83 -7.73
CA PHE A 30 -17.59 -18.98 -6.83
C PHE A 30 -18.96 -19.59 -6.50
N LYS A 31 -18.98 -20.88 -6.15
CA LYS A 31 -20.21 -21.62 -5.84
C LYS A 31 -20.56 -21.49 -4.36
N TYR A 32 -21.84 -21.29 -4.05
CA TYR A 32 -22.41 -21.33 -2.70
C TYR A 32 -23.34 -22.53 -2.55
N ALA A 33 -23.55 -22.97 -1.31
CA ALA A 33 -24.52 -24.00 -0.99
C ALA A 33 -25.95 -23.43 -1.03
N THR A 34 -26.15 -22.22 -0.49
CA THR A 34 -27.45 -21.54 -0.44
C THR A 34 -27.35 -20.06 -0.83
N SER A 35 -28.49 -19.43 -1.13
CA SER A 35 -28.58 -17.98 -1.33
C SER A 35 -28.34 -17.20 -0.03
N GLU A 36 -28.64 -17.79 1.12
CA GLU A 36 -28.38 -17.18 2.44
C GLU A 36 -26.88 -17.05 2.69
N ASP A 37 -26.09 -18.07 2.34
CA ASP A 37 -24.62 -18.02 2.46
C ASP A 37 -24.03 -16.90 1.59
N MET A 38 -24.57 -16.68 0.39
CA MET A 38 -24.17 -15.56 -0.45
C MET A 38 -24.54 -14.21 0.20
N GLY A 39 -25.74 -14.10 0.80
CA GLY A 39 -26.17 -12.88 1.50
C GLY A 39 -25.21 -12.45 2.60
N LYS A 40 -24.78 -13.40 3.45
CA LYS A 40 -23.81 -13.14 4.54
C LYS A 40 -22.48 -12.56 4.06
N LEU A 41 -22.03 -12.93 2.85
CA LEU A 41 -20.81 -12.34 2.26
C LEU A 41 -21.02 -10.89 1.80
N PHE A 42 -22.21 -10.55 1.28
CA PHE A 42 -22.53 -9.16 0.90
C PHE A 42 -22.66 -8.25 2.12
N ASP A 43 -23.20 -8.79 3.22
CA ASP A 43 -23.39 -8.07 4.48
C ASP A 43 -22.13 -8.04 5.37
N LEU A 44 -21.00 -8.62 4.89
CA LEU A 44 -19.73 -8.74 5.61
C LEU A 44 -19.84 -9.49 6.96
N GLU A 45 -20.83 -10.38 7.09
CA GLU A 45 -21.02 -11.25 8.26
C GLU A 45 -20.19 -12.53 8.20
N ALA A 46 -19.69 -12.87 7.01
CA ALA A 46 -18.85 -14.03 6.76
C ALA A 46 -17.68 -13.69 5.83
N ASP A 47 -16.56 -14.39 6.02
CA ASP A 47 -15.43 -14.33 5.11
C ASP A 47 -15.61 -15.31 3.94
N GLY A 48 -15.26 -14.87 2.74
CA GLY A 48 -15.30 -15.76 1.58
C GLY A 48 -15.16 -15.04 0.26
N TYR A 49 -15.07 -15.84 -0.80
CA TYR A 49 -14.90 -15.35 -2.16
C TYR A 49 -16.23 -15.34 -2.88
N PHE A 50 -16.53 -14.25 -3.59
CA PHE A 50 -17.70 -14.24 -4.48
C PHE A 50 -17.55 -13.61 -5.84
N TYR A 51 -16.64 -12.66 -5.97
CA TYR A 51 -16.35 -12.09 -7.26
C TYR A 51 -14.88 -11.67 -7.32
N SER A 52 -14.13 -12.19 -8.29
CA SER A 52 -12.67 -12.02 -8.36
C SER A 52 -12.20 -10.57 -8.56
N ARG A 53 -13.10 -9.64 -8.92
CA ARG A 53 -12.79 -8.21 -8.92
C ARG A 53 -12.53 -7.66 -7.52
N LEU A 54 -13.14 -8.27 -6.49
CA LEU A 54 -12.98 -7.87 -5.08
C LEU A 54 -11.84 -8.64 -4.44
N GLN A 55 -11.90 -9.97 -4.51
CA GLN A 55 -10.90 -10.87 -3.91
C GLN A 55 -10.80 -12.17 -4.71
N ASN A 56 -9.59 -12.70 -4.83
CA ASN A 56 -9.32 -13.98 -5.49
C ASN A 56 -8.33 -14.78 -4.64
N PRO A 57 -8.54 -16.09 -4.41
CA PRO A 57 -7.67 -16.88 -3.55
C PRO A 57 -6.19 -16.83 -3.95
N THR A 58 -5.90 -16.86 -5.25
CA THR A 58 -4.51 -16.77 -5.75
C THR A 58 -3.88 -15.45 -5.35
N CYS A 59 -4.60 -14.35 -5.54
CA CYS A 59 -4.13 -13.00 -5.26
C CYS A 59 -3.96 -12.76 -3.75
N ASP A 60 -4.91 -13.22 -2.95
CA ASP A 60 -4.88 -13.07 -1.49
C ASP A 60 -3.70 -13.81 -0.86
N LEU A 61 -3.37 -15.01 -1.34
CA LEU A 61 -2.22 -15.77 -0.85
C LEU A 61 -0.90 -15.06 -1.17
N VAL A 62 -0.79 -14.40 -2.33
CA VAL A 62 0.38 -13.58 -2.69
C VAL A 62 0.42 -12.29 -1.85
N ALA A 63 -0.71 -11.61 -1.69
CA ALA A 63 -0.82 -10.42 -0.84
C ALA A 63 -0.40 -10.74 0.60
N LYS A 64 -0.88 -11.86 1.15
CA LYS A 64 -0.52 -12.34 2.48
C LYS A 64 0.98 -12.59 2.63
N LYS A 65 1.64 -13.20 1.62
CA LYS A 65 3.10 -13.37 1.63
C LYS A 65 3.83 -12.02 1.69
N ILE A 66 3.43 -11.05 0.87
CA ILE A 66 4.04 -9.70 0.88
C ILE A 66 3.82 -9.02 2.23
N CYS A 67 2.61 -9.15 2.80
CA CYS A 67 2.27 -8.62 4.12
C CYS A 67 3.16 -9.20 5.22
N GLU A 68 3.34 -10.52 5.24
CA GLU A 68 4.22 -11.23 6.18
C GLU A 68 5.69 -10.80 6.04
N LEU A 69 6.16 -10.53 4.81
CA LEU A 69 7.52 -10.05 4.55
C LEU A 69 7.74 -8.62 5.05
N GLU A 70 6.77 -7.74 4.85
CA GLU A 70 6.81 -6.37 5.37
C GLU A 70 6.60 -6.32 6.90
N GLY A 71 5.92 -7.30 7.48
CA GLY A 71 5.49 -7.26 8.88
C GLY A 71 4.24 -6.42 9.12
N GLY A 72 3.39 -6.27 8.08
CA GLY A 72 2.10 -5.59 8.17
C GLY A 72 0.98 -6.47 8.72
N THR A 73 -0.24 -5.93 8.76
CA THR A 73 -1.43 -6.63 9.28
C THR A 73 -2.38 -7.14 8.20
N ALA A 74 -2.45 -6.46 7.05
CA ALA A 74 -3.22 -6.84 5.88
C ALA A 74 -2.55 -6.33 4.60
N ALA A 75 -2.89 -6.93 3.46
CA ALA A 75 -2.43 -6.47 2.15
C ALA A 75 -3.46 -6.81 1.07
N MET A 76 -3.37 -6.11 -0.05
CA MET A 76 -4.22 -6.31 -1.22
C MET A 76 -3.35 -6.19 -2.48
N LEU A 77 -3.60 -7.03 -3.49
CA LEU A 77 -3.01 -6.86 -4.80
C LEU A 77 -3.87 -5.96 -5.68
N THR A 78 -3.21 -5.08 -6.43
CA THR A 78 -3.84 -4.23 -7.42
C THR A 78 -3.29 -4.55 -8.81
N SER A 79 -3.84 -3.91 -9.85
CA SER A 79 -3.45 -4.15 -11.23
C SER A 79 -2.06 -3.61 -11.60
N SER A 80 -1.49 -2.70 -10.81
CA SER A 80 -0.17 -2.09 -11.04
C SER A 80 0.32 -1.29 -9.82
N GLY A 81 1.60 -0.96 -9.75
CA GLY A 81 2.13 -0.05 -8.72
C GLY A 81 1.46 1.34 -8.72
N GLN A 82 1.10 1.86 -9.90
CA GLN A 82 0.34 3.12 -9.98
C GLN A 82 -1.08 2.98 -9.42
N ALA A 83 -1.75 1.85 -9.65
CA ALA A 83 -3.04 1.58 -9.04
C ALA A 83 -2.92 1.43 -7.51
N ALA A 84 -1.84 0.82 -7.00
CA ALA A 84 -1.55 0.75 -5.57
C ALA A 84 -1.40 2.16 -4.95
N ASN A 85 -0.56 3.01 -5.55
CA ASN A 85 -0.37 4.39 -5.07
C ASN A 85 -1.68 5.21 -5.17
N PHE A 86 -2.42 5.08 -6.27
CA PHE A 86 -3.71 5.76 -6.42
C PHE A 86 -4.73 5.33 -5.37
N PHE A 87 -4.94 4.02 -5.18
CA PHE A 87 -5.90 3.53 -4.20
C PHE A 87 -5.47 3.87 -2.77
N ALA A 88 -4.19 3.79 -2.44
CA ALA A 88 -3.71 4.16 -1.11
C ALA A 88 -3.99 5.63 -0.77
N LEU A 89 -3.76 6.55 -1.72
CA LEU A 89 -4.01 7.97 -1.54
C LEU A 89 -5.52 8.32 -1.59
N PHE A 90 -6.24 7.79 -2.57
CA PHE A 90 -7.66 8.10 -2.80
C PHE A 90 -8.58 7.47 -1.75
N ASN A 91 -8.14 6.40 -1.07
CA ASN A 91 -8.87 5.85 0.07
C ASN A 91 -8.83 6.77 1.31
N LEU A 92 -7.90 7.72 1.36
CA LEU A 92 -7.73 8.66 2.48
C LEU A 92 -8.18 10.09 2.15
N CYS A 93 -8.22 10.45 0.87
CA CYS A 93 -8.46 11.81 0.41
C CYS A 93 -9.72 11.89 -0.43
N GLU A 94 -10.50 12.95 -0.23
CA GLU A 94 -11.61 13.35 -1.09
C GLU A 94 -11.42 14.78 -1.65
N ALA A 95 -12.35 15.23 -2.49
CA ALA A 95 -12.27 16.57 -3.07
C ALA A 95 -12.26 17.64 -1.96
N GLY A 96 -11.25 18.52 -1.98
CA GLY A 96 -11.01 19.51 -0.95
C GLY A 96 -9.91 19.13 0.05
N ASP A 97 -9.38 17.90 0.01
CA ASP A 97 -8.28 17.46 0.86
C ASP A 97 -6.90 17.81 0.29
N HIS A 98 -5.88 17.63 1.14
CA HIS A 98 -4.50 17.98 0.86
C HIS A 98 -3.52 16.84 1.18
N ILE A 99 -2.49 16.69 0.35
CA ILE A 99 -1.38 15.74 0.49
C ILE A 99 -0.07 16.50 0.73
N VAL A 100 0.77 16.04 1.66
CA VAL A 100 2.18 16.43 1.69
C VAL A 100 2.98 15.31 1.05
N ALA A 101 3.81 15.60 0.05
CA ALA A 101 4.58 14.57 -0.66
C ALA A 101 6.05 14.94 -0.82
N SER A 102 6.94 13.95 -0.78
CA SER A 102 8.32 14.15 -1.23
C SER A 102 8.34 14.59 -2.69
N SER A 103 9.15 15.61 -3.00
CA SER A 103 9.38 16.10 -4.36
C SER A 103 10.23 15.14 -5.19
N THR A 104 10.97 14.25 -4.53
CA THR A 104 11.88 13.29 -5.16
C THR A 104 11.26 11.90 -5.08
N ILE A 105 10.36 11.63 -6.01
CA ILE A 105 9.64 10.35 -6.18
C ILE A 105 9.56 10.01 -7.67
N TYR A 106 9.17 8.79 -8.01
CA TYR A 106 8.97 8.34 -9.37
C TYR A 106 8.08 9.32 -10.15
N GLY A 107 8.52 9.74 -11.33
CA GLY A 107 7.84 10.77 -12.13
C GLY A 107 6.39 10.44 -12.47
N GLY A 108 6.04 9.16 -12.61
CA GLY A 108 4.63 8.74 -12.77
C GLY A 108 3.79 9.03 -11.53
N THR A 109 4.32 8.75 -10.34
CA THR A 109 3.65 9.04 -9.06
C THR A 109 3.58 10.55 -8.80
N PHE A 110 4.63 11.30 -9.12
CA PHE A 110 4.59 12.76 -9.08
C PHE A 110 3.46 13.32 -9.97
N ASN A 111 3.33 12.83 -11.20
CA ASN A 111 2.28 13.25 -12.12
C ASN A 111 0.88 12.83 -11.65
N LEU A 112 0.75 11.62 -11.08
CA LEU A 112 -0.49 11.14 -10.45
C LEU A 112 -0.98 12.14 -9.38
N ILE A 113 -0.10 12.53 -8.45
CA ILE A 113 -0.43 13.45 -7.35
C ILE A 113 -0.67 14.87 -7.87
N SER A 114 0.28 15.43 -8.63
CA SER A 114 0.26 16.85 -9.03
C SER A 114 -0.77 17.21 -10.10
N VAL A 115 -1.16 16.25 -10.95
CA VAL A 115 -2.05 16.50 -12.10
C VAL A 115 -3.35 15.71 -11.98
N THR A 116 -3.29 14.39 -11.83
CA THR A 116 -4.51 13.55 -11.86
C THR A 116 -5.35 13.78 -10.62
N MET A 117 -4.76 13.72 -9.43
CA MET A 117 -5.48 13.95 -8.17
C MET A 117 -5.94 15.41 -8.02
N LYS A 118 -5.16 16.37 -8.53
CA LYS A 118 -5.59 17.77 -8.61
C LYS A 118 -6.87 17.95 -9.43
N LYS A 119 -7.05 17.22 -10.54
CA LYS A 119 -8.30 17.23 -11.31
C LYS A 119 -9.48 16.61 -10.56
N MET A 120 -9.21 15.76 -9.57
CA MET A 120 -10.21 15.19 -8.66
C MET A 120 -10.47 16.09 -7.43
N GLY A 121 -9.87 17.29 -7.37
CA GLY A 121 -10.05 18.24 -6.28
C GLY A 121 -9.12 18.02 -5.09
N ILE A 122 -8.09 17.17 -5.20
CA ILE A 122 -7.12 16.90 -4.13
C ILE A 122 -5.82 17.63 -4.44
N GLU A 123 -5.41 18.55 -3.57
CA GLU A 123 -4.19 19.33 -3.75
C GLU A 123 -2.98 18.67 -3.07
N ALA A 124 -1.77 19.08 -3.46
CA ALA A 124 -0.56 18.64 -2.80
C ALA A 124 0.47 19.77 -2.64
N THR A 125 1.20 19.73 -1.53
CA THR A 125 2.45 20.46 -1.32
C THR A 125 3.60 19.46 -1.41
N PHE A 126 4.58 19.76 -2.27
CA PHE A 126 5.79 18.95 -2.41
C PHE A 126 6.93 19.54 -1.59
N VAL A 127 7.64 18.69 -0.85
CA VAL A 127 8.79 19.05 -0.01
C VAL A 127 10.03 18.25 -0.40
N ASP A 128 11.21 18.85 -0.29
CA ASP A 128 12.47 18.12 -0.48
C ASP A 128 12.59 17.02 0.60
N PRO A 129 12.96 15.76 0.28
CA PRO A 129 13.19 14.73 1.31
C PRO A 129 14.27 15.13 2.34
N LEU A 130 15.21 15.99 1.96
CA LEU A 130 16.27 16.54 2.81
C LEU A 130 15.86 17.84 3.52
N CYS A 131 14.59 18.26 3.41
CA CYS A 131 14.10 19.46 4.11
C CYS A 131 14.29 19.34 5.62
N THR A 132 14.43 20.50 6.26
CA THR A 132 14.43 20.63 7.71
C THR A 132 13.06 20.24 8.29
N GLU A 133 13.04 19.94 9.58
CA GLU A 133 11.78 19.67 10.28
C GLU A 133 10.83 20.88 10.21
N GLU A 134 11.34 22.11 10.28
CA GLU A 134 10.53 23.33 10.16
C GLU A 134 9.84 23.42 8.78
N GLU A 135 10.59 23.19 7.69
CA GLU A 135 10.04 23.19 6.33
C GLU A 135 9.01 22.07 6.13
N LEU A 136 9.25 20.89 6.70
CA LEU A 136 8.30 19.78 6.64
C LEU A 136 7.00 20.12 7.37
N ASN A 137 7.08 20.63 8.60
CA ASN A 137 5.90 21.02 9.37
C ASN A 137 5.12 22.17 8.71
N ALA A 138 5.82 23.12 8.06
CA ALA A 138 5.19 24.23 7.35
C ALA A 138 4.38 23.80 6.11
N ALA A 139 4.61 22.60 5.57
CA ALA A 139 3.88 22.08 4.42
C ALA A 139 2.46 21.61 4.76
N PHE A 140 2.18 21.32 6.03
CA PHE A 140 0.87 20.85 6.47
C PHE A 140 -0.17 21.97 6.46
N ARG A 141 -1.38 21.59 6.08
CA ARG A 141 -2.59 22.42 6.08
C ARG A 141 -3.67 21.77 6.96
N PRO A 142 -4.70 22.52 7.43
CA PRO A 142 -5.78 21.96 8.26
C PRO A 142 -6.55 20.80 7.61
N ASN A 143 -6.55 20.72 6.27
CA ASN A 143 -7.19 19.67 5.48
C ASN A 143 -6.20 18.60 4.97
N THR A 144 -4.99 18.53 5.53
CA THR A 144 -4.03 17.48 5.16
C THR A 144 -4.54 16.13 5.63
N LYS A 145 -4.45 15.11 4.77
CA LYS A 145 -4.91 13.74 5.08
C LYS A 145 -3.82 12.70 5.08
N VAL A 146 -2.68 12.98 4.44
CA VAL A 146 -1.64 11.97 4.26
C VAL A 146 -0.31 12.60 3.88
N VAL A 147 0.77 11.95 4.30
CA VAL A 147 2.13 12.19 3.84
C VAL A 147 2.57 11.04 2.91
N PHE A 148 3.25 11.35 1.81
CA PHE A 148 3.73 10.35 0.84
C PHE A 148 5.24 10.49 0.57
N GLY A 149 5.96 9.37 0.51
CA GLY A 149 7.35 9.34 0.08
C GLY A 149 7.81 7.98 -0.47
N GLU A 150 9.04 7.91 -0.97
CA GLU A 150 9.70 6.68 -1.43
C GLU A 150 10.88 6.37 -0.52
N THR A 151 11.08 5.11 -0.11
CA THR A 151 12.24 4.73 0.72
C THR A 151 13.56 5.11 0.02
N ILE A 152 13.66 4.80 -1.27
CA ILE A 152 14.77 5.21 -2.14
C ILE A 152 14.15 5.72 -3.44
N ALA A 153 14.37 7.00 -3.72
CA ALA A 153 13.77 7.65 -4.87
C ALA A 153 14.36 7.17 -6.20
N ASN A 154 13.53 6.97 -7.21
CA ASN A 154 13.97 6.65 -8.57
C ASN A 154 13.78 7.85 -9.52
N PRO A 155 14.83 8.38 -10.20
CA PRO A 155 16.20 7.87 -10.33
C PRO A 155 17.24 8.53 -9.43
N ALA A 156 16.85 9.46 -8.55
CA ALA A 156 17.78 10.29 -7.77
C ALA A 156 18.56 9.51 -6.69
N LEU A 157 18.07 8.33 -6.30
CA LEU A 157 18.60 7.48 -5.22
C LEU A 157 18.67 8.17 -3.85
N THR A 158 17.93 9.27 -3.69
CA THR A 158 17.78 9.93 -2.40
C THR A 158 17.01 9.04 -1.45
N VAL A 159 17.55 8.86 -0.24
CA VAL A 159 16.94 8.04 0.81
C VAL A 159 16.06 8.93 1.68
N LEU A 160 14.81 8.52 1.90
CA LEU A 160 13.90 9.22 2.79
C LEU A 160 14.22 8.88 4.25
N ASP A 161 14.30 9.90 5.10
CA ASP A 161 14.28 9.73 6.55
C ASP A 161 12.85 9.40 7.01
N ILE A 162 12.51 8.10 7.00
CA ILE A 162 11.15 7.62 7.29
C ILE A 162 10.72 8.05 8.69
N GLU A 163 11.61 7.98 9.69
CA GLU A 163 11.27 8.38 11.06
C GLU A 163 10.93 9.86 11.18
N LYS A 164 11.72 10.75 10.53
CA LYS A 164 11.43 12.19 10.52
C LYS A 164 10.06 12.47 9.91
N PHE A 165 9.77 11.84 8.77
CA PHE A 165 8.49 12.02 8.08
C PHE A 165 7.31 11.41 8.85
N ALA A 166 7.49 10.25 9.47
CA ALA A 166 6.47 9.59 10.29
C ALA A 166 6.14 10.45 11.52
N LYS A 167 7.17 10.92 12.24
CA LYS A 167 6.99 11.81 13.41
C LYS A 167 6.21 13.07 13.06
N ALA A 168 6.56 13.72 11.94
CA ALA A 168 5.83 14.91 11.48
C ALA A 168 4.39 14.60 11.05
N ALA A 169 4.16 13.50 10.34
CA ALA A 169 2.83 13.05 9.94
C ALA A 169 1.93 12.79 11.15
N HIS A 170 2.43 12.02 12.12
CA HIS A 170 1.69 11.67 13.34
C HIS A 170 1.45 12.87 14.24
N ALA A 171 2.38 13.83 14.33
CA ALA A 171 2.18 15.09 15.04
C ALA A 171 1.01 15.92 14.47
N HIS A 172 0.70 15.74 13.18
CA HIS A 172 -0.45 16.34 12.51
C HIS A 172 -1.67 15.41 12.40
N GLY A 173 -1.62 14.23 13.02
CA GLY A 173 -2.73 13.29 13.06
C GLY A 173 -3.03 12.60 11.72
N VAL A 174 -2.05 12.51 10.81
CA VAL A 174 -2.22 11.86 9.49
C VAL A 174 -1.21 10.72 9.30
N PRO A 175 -1.54 9.70 8.48
CA PRO A 175 -0.63 8.60 8.20
C PRO A 175 0.49 8.99 7.21
N LEU A 176 1.58 8.22 7.27
CA LEU A 176 2.64 8.18 6.27
C LEU A 176 2.48 6.94 5.36
N ILE A 177 2.40 7.19 4.05
CA ILE A 177 2.52 6.17 2.99
C ILE A 177 3.97 6.17 2.48
N VAL A 178 4.59 4.99 2.45
CA VAL A 178 5.93 4.79 1.87
C VAL A 178 5.86 3.80 0.70
N ASP A 179 6.25 4.25 -0.50
CA ASP A 179 6.52 3.35 -1.61
C ASP A 179 7.90 2.70 -1.41
N ASN A 180 7.87 1.38 -1.19
CA ASN A 180 9.02 0.57 -0.80
C ASN A 180 9.50 -0.34 -1.93
N THR A 181 9.13 -0.02 -3.18
CA THR A 181 9.44 -0.82 -4.37
C THR A 181 10.94 -1.08 -4.51
N PHE A 182 11.77 -0.03 -4.40
CA PHE A 182 13.19 -0.11 -4.71
C PHE A 182 14.00 -1.02 -3.76
N PRO A 183 13.93 -0.84 -2.42
CA PRO A 183 14.68 -1.69 -1.50
C PRO A 183 14.04 -3.07 -1.31
N THR A 184 12.72 -3.23 -1.58
CA THR A 184 11.91 -4.42 -1.24
C THR A 184 11.82 -4.66 0.28
N PRO A 185 10.87 -5.48 0.78
CA PRO A 185 10.82 -5.88 2.19
C PRO A 185 12.08 -6.62 2.70
N VAL A 186 12.96 -7.06 1.79
CA VAL A 186 14.21 -7.73 2.16
C VAL A 186 15.20 -6.74 2.78
N ASN A 187 15.33 -5.54 2.19
CA ASN A 187 16.35 -4.57 2.62
C ASN A 187 15.79 -3.46 3.53
N CYS A 188 14.51 -3.12 3.40
CA CYS A 188 13.87 -2.15 4.29
C CYS A 188 12.42 -2.55 4.57
N ARG A 189 11.98 -2.43 5.82
CA ARG A 189 10.59 -2.58 6.24
C ARG A 189 10.11 -1.27 6.85
N PRO A 190 9.45 -0.37 6.08
CA PRO A 190 9.07 0.96 6.53
C PRO A 190 8.21 0.98 7.81
N PHE A 191 7.42 -0.07 8.04
CA PHE A 191 6.64 -0.21 9.28
C PHE A 191 7.50 -0.17 10.54
N GLU A 192 8.76 -0.65 10.48
CA GLU A 192 9.69 -0.60 11.62
C GLU A 192 10.19 0.82 11.92
N TRP A 193 10.00 1.74 10.98
CA TRP A 193 10.44 3.14 11.04
C TRP A 193 9.27 4.12 11.17
N GLY A 194 8.05 3.63 11.39
CA GLY A 194 6.87 4.44 11.67
C GLY A 194 5.95 4.70 10.48
N ALA A 195 6.18 4.11 9.30
CA ALA A 195 5.20 4.18 8.22
C ALA A 195 3.90 3.47 8.61
N ASP A 196 2.77 3.95 8.08
CA ASP A 196 1.44 3.38 8.36
C ASP A 196 0.91 2.52 7.21
N ILE A 197 1.31 2.85 5.97
CA ILE A 197 0.93 2.13 4.76
C ILE A 197 2.18 1.99 3.88
N VAL A 198 2.37 0.80 3.32
CA VAL A 198 3.46 0.53 2.37
C VAL A 198 2.87 0.15 1.02
N THR A 199 3.38 0.75 -0.05
CA THR A 199 3.03 0.39 -1.43
C THR A 199 4.23 -0.21 -2.16
N HIS A 200 3.92 -1.03 -3.17
CA HIS A 200 4.90 -1.70 -4.02
C HIS A 200 4.44 -1.69 -5.47
N SER A 201 5.40 -1.57 -6.39
CA SER A 201 5.24 -1.98 -7.77
C SER A 201 5.91 -3.34 -7.98
N THR A 202 5.14 -4.42 -7.86
CA THR A 202 5.63 -5.81 -8.09
C THR A 202 5.90 -6.11 -9.58
N THR A 203 5.78 -5.12 -10.45
CA THR A 203 6.31 -5.18 -11.82
C THR A 203 7.84 -5.14 -11.84
N LYS A 204 8.46 -4.69 -10.73
CA LYS A 204 9.89 -4.69 -10.46
C LYS A 204 10.23 -5.83 -9.51
#